data_AF-A0A4S3LEE3-F1
#
_entry.id   AF-A0A4S3LEE3-F1
#
_cell.length_a   1.000
_cell.length_b   1.000
_cell.length_c   1.000
_cell.angle_alpha   90.00
_cell.angle_beta   90.00
_cell.angle_gamma   90.00
#
_symmetry.space_group_name_H-M   'P 1'
#
loop_
_entity.id
_entity.type
_entity.pdbx_description
1 polymer ?
#
loop_
_entity_poly.entity_id
_entity_poly.type
_entity_poly.pdbx_seq_one_letter_code
_entity_poly.pdbx_strand_id
1 'polypeptide(L)'
;MKRPLKISPLKIIKTHEQPQYLKMLSHGVCYVHGSHSGSFAGLVRFRALLSMEEIDGTGWFAHHSLTSGERGYSVENIYKNQPISKGVSMNYLQNYLESAGNYSSMGLTGQNFPVLYGLNQAVAVHPTFIDHPVSQGGINIDFIAAIYVPEVNVIDAKNQLTNIPRLQKLVYPLL
;
A
#
# COMPACT_ATOMS: atom_id res chain seq x y z
N MET A 1 -46.54 -21.20 -2.59
CA MET A 1 -45.31 -21.33 -1.77
C MET A 1 -44.16 -20.66 -2.50
N LYS A 2 -43.57 -19.59 -1.96
CA LYS A 2 -42.37 -18.95 -2.53
C LYS A 2 -41.14 -19.76 -2.08
N ARG A 3 -40.28 -20.16 -3.01
CA ARG A 3 -39.02 -20.86 -2.70
C ARG A 3 -38.12 -19.93 -1.87
N PRO A 4 -37.46 -20.41 -0.81
CA PRO A 4 -36.51 -19.59 -0.07
C PRO A 4 -35.34 -19.21 -0.98
N LEU A 5 -34.95 -17.94 -0.94
CA LEU A 5 -33.73 -17.42 -1.58
C LEU A 5 -32.55 -18.24 -1.05
N LYS A 6 -31.86 -18.94 -1.96
CA LYS A 6 -30.66 -19.71 -1.65
C LYS A 6 -29.53 -18.71 -1.46
N ILE A 7 -29.32 -18.28 -0.22
CA ILE A 7 -28.20 -17.40 0.14
C ILE A 7 -26.93 -18.22 -0.07
N SER A 8 -26.11 -17.82 -1.04
CA SER A 8 -24.80 -18.42 -1.25
C SER A 8 -23.97 -18.25 0.03
N PRO A 9 -23.30 -19.31 0.52
CA PRO A 9 -22.40 -19.19 1.65
C PRO A 9 -21.38 -18.10 1.39
N LEU A 10 -21.12 -17.25 2.39
CA LEU A 10 -19.99 -16.34 2.36
C LEU A 10 -18.73 -17.17 2.11
N LYS A 11 -18.04 -16.94 0.99
CA LYS A 11 -16.74 -17.55 0.71
C LYS A 11 -15.70 -16.90 1.61
N ILE A 12 -15.68 -17.29 2.88
CA ILE A 12 -14.63 -16.92 3.81
C ILE A 12 -13.43 -17.81 3.48
N ILE A 13 -12.50 -17.28 2.70
CA ILE A 13 -11.21 -17.96 2.49
C ILE A 13 -10.38 -17.70 3.74
N LYS A 14 -9.86 -18.76 4.37
CA LYS A 14 -8.93 -18.60 5.48
C LYS A 14 -7.61 -18.03 4.97
N THR A 15 -7.44 -16.72 5.05
CA THR A 15 -6.23 -16.04 4.57
C THR A 15 -4.95 -16.64 5.16
N HIS A 16 -4.99 -17.08 6.42
CA HIS A 16 -3.86 -17.67 7.14
C HIS A 16 -3.29 -18.96 6.53
N GLU A 17 -4.09 -19.68 5.74
CA GLU A 17 -3.68 -20.93 5.07
C GLU A 17 -3.16 -20.67 3.65
N GLN A 18 -3.23 -19.42 3.15
CA GLN A 18 -2.79 -19.09 1.80
C GLN A 18 -1.25 -19.02 1.70
N PRO A 19 -0.64 -19.56 0.63
CA PRO A 19 0.81 -19.51 0.43
C PRO A 19 1.39 -18.09 0.52
N GLN A 20 0.67 -17.11 -0.03
CA GLN A 20 1.09 -15.70 0.01
C GLN A 20 1.12 -15.14 1.43
N TYR A 21 0.13 -15.47 2.28
CA TYR A 21 0.11 -15.05 3.69
C TYR A 21 1.31 -15.62 4.45
N LEU A 22 1.58 -16.93 4.31
CA LEU A 22 2.69 -17.59 4.98
C LEU A 22 4.05 -17.01 4.56
N LYS A 23 4.20 -16.68 3.28
CA LYS A 23 5.38 -16.01 2.74
C LYS A 23 5.55 -14.59 3.27
N MET A 24 4.47 -13.82 3.36
CA MET A 24 4.51 -12.48 3.96
C MET A 24 4.91 -12.54 5.43
N LEU A 25 4.35 -13.50 6.17
CA LEU A 25 4.69 -13.73 7.57
C LEU A 25 6.17 -14.08 7.75
N SER A 26 6.72 -14.96 6.89
CA SER A 26 8.15 -15.31 6.95
C SER A 26 9.09 -14.17 6.59
N HIS A 27 8.62 -13.18 5.83
CA HIS A 27 9.33 -11.92 5.58
C HIS A 27 9.19 -10.91 6.73
N GLY A 28 8.48 -11.22 7.82
CA GLY A 28 8.29 -10.32 8.95
C GLY A 28 7.26 -9.20 8.69
N VAL A 29 6.35 -9.40 7.73
CA VAL A 29 5.28 -8.46 7.43
C VAL A 29 4.18 -8.56 8.51
N CYS A 30 3.75 -7.41 9.03
CA CYS A 30 2.65 -7.27 9.98
C CYS A 30 1.49 -6.46 9.38
N TYR A 31 1.82 -5.42 8.61
CA TYR A 31 0.87 -4.58 7.91
C TYR A 31 1.15 -4.59 6.41
N VAL A 32 0.15 -4.28 5.60
CA VAL A 32 0.31 -4.07 4.17
C VAL A 32 -0.32 -2.76 3.73
N HIS A 33 0.25 -2.15 2.70
CA HIS A 33 -0.27 -0.95 2.07
C HIS A 33 -0.30 -1.15 0.55
N GLY A 34 -1.51 -1.11 -0.02
CA GLY A 34 -1.76 -1.26 -1.45
C GLY A 34 -1.62 0.07 -2.19
N SER A 35 -0.84 0.07 -3.26
CA SER A 35 -0.59 1.20 -4.14
C SER A 35 -0.21 0.70 -5.54
N HIS A 36 0.47 1.48 -6.34
CA HIS A 36 0.98 1.04 -7.64
C HIS A 36 2.36 1.60 -7.95
N SER A 37 2.98 1.15 -9.04
CA SER A 37 4.35 1.47 -9.45
C SER A 37 4.65 2.98 -9.55
N GLY A 38 3.63 3.80 -9.83
CA GLY A 38 3.75 5.26 -9.81
C GLY A 38 4.21 5.84 -8.47
N SER A 39 4.03 5.12 -7.36
CA SER A 39 4.53 5.50 -6.04
C SER A 39 6.05 5.34 -5.88
N PHE A 40 6.74 4.56 -6.72
CA PHE A 40 8.18 4.31 -6.58
C PHE A 40 9.01 5.58 -6.74
N ALA A 41 8.62 6.52 -7.62
CA ALA A 41 9.34 7.78 -7.78
C ALA A 41 9.36 8.59 -6.47
N GLY A 42 8.20 8.68 -5.80
CA GLY A 42 8.09 9.32 -4.49
C GLY A 42 8.89 8.57 -3.42
N LEU A 43 8.74 7.24 -3.36
CA LEU A 43 9.47 6.41 -2.40
C LEU A 43 10.99 6.55 -2.55
N VAL A 44 11.49 6.60 -3.79
CA VAL A 44 12.91 6.79 -4.08
C VAL A 44 13.41 8.16 -3.61
N ARG A 45 12.61 9.20 -3.90
CA ARG A 45 12.96 10.59 -3.60
C ARG A 45 12.95 10.89 -2.10
N PHE A 46 11.89 10.49 -1.40
CA PHE A 46 11.65 10.85 -0.01
C PHE A 46 12.13 9.80 0.98
N ARG A 47 12.52 8.61 0.49
CA ARG A 47 12.94 7.48 1.33
C ARG A 47 11.85 7.11 2.35
N ALA A 48 10.59 7.35 1.98
CA ALA A 48 9.41 7.06 2.78
C ALA A 48 8.16 6.96 1.89
N LEU A 49 7.15 6.21 2.35
CA LEU A 49 5.76 6.42 1.95
C LEU A 49 5.25 7.60 2.76
N LEU A 50 4.73 8.64 2.11
CA LEU A 50 4.35 9.88 2.80
C LEU A 50 2.86 9.89 3.12
N SER A 51 2.52 10.48 4.27
CA SER A 51 1.14 10.88 4.55
C SER A 51 0.70 12.02 3.62
N MET A 52 -0.60 12.25 3.50
CA MET A 52 -1.11 13.36 2.69
C MET A 52 -0.66 14.72 3.24
N GLU A 53 -0.55 14.88 4.57
CA GLU A 53 -0.05 16.10 5.23
C GLU A 53 1.40 16.40 4.81
N GLU A 54 2.25 15.37 4.74
CA GLU A 54 3.64 15.53 4.29
C GLU A 54 3.76 15.72 2.77
N ILE A 55 2.88 15.09 1.98
CA ILE A 55 2.78 15.32 0.54
C ILE A 55 2.44 16.79 0.27
N ASP A 56 1.45 17.36 0.96
CA ASP A 56 1.09 18.78 0.85
C ASP A 56 2.25 19.70 1.27
N GLY A 57 2.90 19.40 2.39
CA GLY A 57 4.07 20.15 2.86
C GLY A 57 5.27 20.09 1.90
N THR A 58 5.25 19.20 0.90
CA THR A 58 6.33 19.00 -0.05
C THR A 58 6.02 19.66 -1.40
N GLY A 59 6.60 20.84 -1.66
CA GLY A 59 6.43 21.58 -2.91
C GLY A 59 6.81 20.83 -4.20
N TRP A 60 7.46 19.67 -4.10
CA TRP A 60 7.73 18.77 -5.24
C TRP A 60 6.44 18.29 -5.93
N PHE A 61 5.41 17.92 -5.16
CA PHE A 61 4.16 17.38 -5.71
C PHE A 61 3.29 18.44 -6.39
N ALA A 62 3.50 19.72 -6.09
CA ALA A 62 2.88 20.83 -6.82
C ALA A 62 3.32 20.89 -8.29
N HIS A 63 4.52 20.38 -8.60
CA HIS A 63 5.09 20.35 -9.95
C HIS A 63 5.14 18.93 -10.55
N HIS A 64 4.96 17.89 -9.72
CA HIS A 64 5.09 16.48 -10.10
C HIS A 64 3.97 15.67 -9.44
N SER A 65 2.74 15.85 -9.91
CA SER A 65 1.57 15.20 -9.34
C SER A 65 1.70 13.66 -9.39
N LEU A 66 1.38 13.00 -8.28
CA LEU A 66 1.33 11.53 -8.24
C LEU A 66 0.22 11.01 -9.15
N THR A 67 0.53 9.96 -9.91
CA THR A 67 -0.46 9.15 -10.63
C THR A 67 -1.15 8.12 -9.71
N SER A 68 -0.63 7.99 -8.48
CA SER A 68 -1.17 7.42 -7.22
C SER A 68 -2.69 7.30 -7.03
N GLY A 69 -3.24 6.09 -6.88
CA GLY A 69 -4.61 5.81 -6.43
C GLY A 69 -4.98 6.17 -4.98
N GLU A 70 -4.14 6.88 -4.22
CA GLU A 70 -4.44 7.32 -2.85
C GLU A 70 -5.47 8.47 -2.79
N ARG A 71 -6.51 8.39 -3.63
CA ARG A 71 -7.56 9.39 -3.77
C ARG A 71 -8.68 9.15 -2.75
N GLY A 72 -8.38 9.53 -1.51
CA GLY A 72 -9.39 10.02 -0.56
C GLY A 72 -9.39 11.55 -0.43
N TYR A 73 -8.26 12.21 -0.70
CA TYR A 73 -8.08 13.65 -0.58
C TYR A 73 -7.13 14.14 -1.69
N SER A 74 -7.65 14.47 -2.88
CA SER A 74 -6.82 14.88 -4.01
C SER A 74 -6.03 16.16 -3.73
N VAL A 75 -4.97 16.43 -4.51
CA VAL A 75 -4.28 17.74 -4.54
C VAL A 75 -5.28 18.90 -4.73
N GLU A 76 -6.36 18.67 -5.47
CA GLU A 76 -7.45 19.62 -5.66
C GLU A 76 -8.26 19.93 -4.38
N ASN A 77 -8.17 19.09 -3.35
CA ASN A 77 -8.85 19.27 -2.07
C ASN A 77 -7.94 19.81 -0.97
N ILE A 78 -6.64 19.94 -1.25
CA ILE A 78 -5.69 20.65 -0.40
C ILE A 78 -6.13 22.13 -0.30
N TYR A 79 -6.10 22.70 0.90
CA TYR A 79 -6.58 24.06 1.23
C TYR A 79 -8.10 24.28 1.20
N LYS A 80 -8.93 23.23 1.02
CA LYS A 80 -10.41 23.34 1.08
C LYS A 80 -11.02 23.07 2.47
N ASN A 81 -10.27 23.29 3.55
CA ASN A 81 -10.68 22.99 4.94
C ASN A 81 -11.17 21.54 5.16
N GLN A 82 -10.68 20.58 4.37
CA GLN A 82 -10.94 19.16 4.58
C GLN A 82 -9.87 18.55 5.50
N PRO A 83 -10.22 17.57 6.35
CA PRO A 83 -9.23 16.87 7.16
C PRO A 83 -8.22 16.16 6.26
N ILE A 84 -6.94 16.53 6.36
CA ILE A 84 -5.84 15.89 5.65
C ILE A 84 -5.36 14.70 6.49
N SER A 85 -5.13 13.55 5.84
CA SER A 85 -4.58 12.38 6.54
C SER A 85 -3.17 12.67 7.07
N LYS A 86 -2.99 12.44 8.38
CA LYS A 86 -1.72 12.59 9.09
C LYS A 86 -0.92 11.29 9.17
N GLY A 87 -1.26 10.33 8.31
CA GLY A 87 -0.65 9.01 8.28
C GLY A 87 -0.92 8.27 6.98
N VAL A 88 -0.20 7.17 6.79
CA VAL A 88 -0.41 6.22 5.70
C VAL A 88 -1.39 5.15 6.17
N SER A 89 -2.43 4.93 5.37
CA SER A 89 -3.46 3.92 5.61
C SER A 89 -2.91 2.52 5.31
N MET A 90 -3.09 1.58 6.23
CA MET A 90 -2.61 0.20 6.09
C MET A 90 -3.75 -0.79 6.34
N ASN A 91 -3.54 -2.05 5.95
CA ASN A 91 -4.33 -3.18 6.38
C ASN A 91 -3.45 -4.10 7.23
N TYR A 92 -4.03 -4.79 8.22
CA TYR A 92 -3.34 -5.91 8.84
C TYR A 92 -3.08 -7.03 7.83
N LEU A 93 -2.01 -7.81 8.02
CA LEU A 93 -1.62 -8.87 7.10
C LEU A 93 -2.76 -9.85 6.75
N GLN A 94 -3.63 -10.22 7.71
CA GLN A 94 -4.76 -11.12 7.45
C GLN A 94 -5.79 -10.58 6.43
N ASN A 95 -5.74 -9.27 6.16
CA ASN A 95 -6.61 -8.57 5.22
C ASN A 95 -5.85 -8.17 3.93
N TYR A 96 -4.69 -8.78 3.64
CA TYR A 96 -3.87 -8.35 2.50
C TYR A 96 -4.58 -8.43 1.15
N LEU A 97 -5.54 -9.35 0.98
CA LEU A 97 -6.31 -9.51 -0.25
C LEU A 97 -7.15 -8.28 -0.57
N GLU A 98 -7.68 -7.60 0.45
CA GLU A 98 -8.40 -6.35 0.25
C GLU A 98 -7.46 -5.27 -0.28
N SER A 99 -6.26 -5.19 0.30
CA SER A 99 -5.25 -4.22 -0.11
C SER A 99 -4.70 -4.49 -1.51
N ALA A 100 -4.48 -5.77 -1.85
CA ALA A 100 -4.03 -6.21 -3.17
C ALA A 100 -5.12 -6.14 -4.26
N GLY A 101 -6.39 -6.36 -3.90
CA GLY A 101 -7.50 -6.37 -4.86
C GLY A 101 -8.03 -4.97 -5.14
N ASN A 102 -8.23 -4.19 -4.08
CA ASN A 102 -8.93 -2.91 -4.16
C ASN A 102 -7.97 -1.73 -4.18
N TYR A 103 -7.06 -1.62 -3.20
CA TYR A 103 -6.26 -0.41 -3.06
C TYR A 103 -5.12 -0.33 -4.06
N SER A 104 -4.43 -1.43 -4.34
CA SER A 104 -3.37 -1.42 -5.36
C SER A 104 -3.85 -1.28 -6.80
N SER A 105 -5.16 -1.40 -7.04
CA SER A 105 -5.76 -1.17 -8.35
C SER A 105 -6.27 0.25 -8.55
N MET A 106 -6.40 1.04 -7.47
CA MET A 106 -6.80 2.45 -7.59
C MET A 106 -5.72 3.23 -8.35
N GLY A 107 -6.14 4.11 -9.27
CA GLY A 107 -5.21 4.94 -10.03
C GLY A 107 -4.34 4.20 -11.06
N LEU A 108 -4.56 2.89 -11.27
CA LEU A 108 -3.89 2.16 -12.34
C LEU A 108 -4.28 2.73 -13.71
N THR A 109 -3.28 3.16 -14.45
CA THR A 109 -3.35 3.44 -15.88
C THR A 109 -2.58 2.35 -16.62
N GLY A 110 -2.71 2.27 -17.95
CA GLY A 110 -1.99 1.25 -18.74
C GLY A 110 -0.45 1.30 -18.65
N GLN A 111 0.12 2.29 -17.96
CA GLN A 111 1.56 2.47 -17.75
C GLN A 111 2.05 1.98 -16.38
N ASN A 112 1.14 1.65 -15.46
CA ASN A 112 1.48 1.26 -14.08
C ASN A 112 1.01 -0.16 -13.76
N PHE A 113 1.60 -0.76 -12.72
CA PHE A 113 1.21 -2.06 -12.19
C PHE A 113 0.95 -2.00 -10.68
N PRO A 114 0.09 -2.88 -10.14
CA PRO A 114 -0.23 -2.90 -8.72
C PRO A 114 1.00 -3.24 -7.87
N VAL A 115 1.10 -2.60 -6.71
CA VAL A 115 2.19 -2.78 -5.75
C VAL A 115 1.58 -2.95 -4.37
N LEU A 116 2.08 -3.92 -3.61
CA LEU A 116 1.72 -4.13 -2.23
C LEU A 116 2.96 -4.04 -1.35
N TYR A 117 3.05 -2.99 -0.55
CA TYR A 117 4.12 -2.80 0.41
C TYR A 117 3.84 -3.62 1.67
N GLY A 118 4.74 -4.52 2.03
CA GLY A 118 4.73 -5.25 3.30
C GLY A 118 5.58 -4.53 4.34
N LEU A 119 4.97 -4.21 5.47
CA LEU A 119 5.52 -3.36 6.53
C LEU A 119 5.67 -4.16 7.82
N ASN A 120 6.77 -3.96 8.54
CA ASN A 120 7.03 -4.66 9.80
C ASN A 120 6.24 -4.04 10.97
N GLN A 121 6.27 -4.72 12.12
CA GLN A 121 5.55 -4.31 13.33
C GLN A 121 6.08 -3.03 13.99
N ALA A 122 7.23 -2.51 13.56
CA ALA A 122 7.85 -1.34 14.18
C ALA A 122 7.25 -0.01 13.68
N VAL A 123 6.36 -0.05 12.69
CA VAL A 123 5.58 1.13 12.27
C VAL A 123 4.74 1.61 13.45
N ALA A 124 4.95 2.86 13.87
CA ALA A 124 4.12 3.50 14.89
C ALA A 124 2.71 3.76 14.35
N VAL A 125 1.69 3.24 15.02
CA VAL A 125 0.28 3.38 14.62
C VAL A 125 -0.40 4.45 15.48
N HIS A 126 -1.30 5.24 14.89
CA HIS A 126 -2.12 6.20 15.61
C HIS A 126 -3.09 5.47 16.55
N PRO A 127 -3.10 5.80 17.86
CA PRO A 127 -3.97 5.14 18.83
C PRO A 127 -5.46 5.47 18.64
N THR A 128 -5.77 6.53 17.88
CA THR A 128 -7.13 7.01 17.65
C THR A 128 -7.93 6.12 16.70
N PHE A 129 -7.27 5.45 15.75
CA PHE A 129 -7.93 4.63 14.73
C PHE A 129 -7.81 3.14 15.12
N ILE A 130 -8.72 2.70 15.99
CA ILE A 130 -8.65 1.36 16.60
C ILE A 130 -8.98 0.26 15.56
N ASP A 131 -9.97 0.52 14.69
CA ASP A 131 -10.47 -0.47 13.74
C ASP A 131 -9.63 -0.55 12.45
N HIS A 132 -8.77 0.43 12.21
CA HIS A 132 -8.01 0.56 10.97
C HIS A 132 -6.60 1.11 11.24
N PRO A 133 -5.53 0.37 10.93
CA PRO A 133 -4.19 0.81 11.27
C PRO A 133 -3.74 1.95 10.34
N VAL A 134 -3.48 3.11 10.95
CA VAL A 134 -2.94 4.30 10.28
C VAL A 134 -1.60 4.65 10.94
N SER A 135 -0.54 4.84 10.16
CA SER A 135 0.76 5.21 10.73
C SER A 135 0.76 6.62 11.34
N GLN A 136 1.69 6.90 12.24
CA GLN A 136 1.98 8.28 12.67
C GLN A 136 2.89 8.94 11.63
N GLY A 137 2.33 9.80 10.78
CA GLY A 137 3.05 10.42 9.66
C GLY A 137 3.46 9.41 8.58
N GLY A 138 4.54 9.73 7.86
CA GLY A 138 5.08 8.89 6.80
C GLY A 138 5.79 7.63 7.34
N ILE A 139 5.90 6.63 6.48
CA ILE A 139 6.55 5.36 6.77
C ILE A 139 7.90 5.32 6.07
N ASN A 140 8.98 5.42 6.85
CA ASN A 140 10.34 5.29 6.34
C ASN A 140 10.57 3.93 5.67
N ILE A 141 11.39 3.90 4.61
CA ILE A 141 11.79 2.67 3.92
C ILE A 141 12.35 1.59 4.86
N ASP A 142 12.90 1.94 6.02
CA ASP A 142 13.41 1.02 7.05
C ASP A 142 12.34 0.12 7.64
N PHE A 143 11.07 0.52 7.56
CA PHE A 143 9.94 -0.30 7.98
C PHE A 143 9.37 -1.20 6.87
N ILE A 144 9.82 -1.02 5.63
CA ILE A 144 9.46 -1.90 4.51
C ILE A 144 10.22 -3.22 4.63
N ALA A 145 9.49 -4.29 4.88
CA ALA A 145 10.02 -5.66 4.96
C ALA A 145 9.98 -6.37 3.60
N ALA A 146 9.00 -6.04 2.75
CA ALA A 146 8.84 -6.62 1.42
C ALA A 146 8.04 -5.69 0.49
N ILE A 147 8.24 -5.84 -0.81
CA ILE A 147 7.45 -5.19 -1.86
C ILE A 147 6.96 -6.29 -2.80
N TYR A 148 5.65 -6.47 -2.90
CA TYR A 148 5.04 -7.48 -3.74
C TYR A 148 4.44 -6.85 -5.00
N VAL A 149 4.73 -7.45 -6.14
CA VAL A 149 4.25 -7.01 -7.46
C VAL A 149 3.85 -8.24 -8.28
N PRO A 150 3.05 -8.11 -9.36
CA PRO A 150 2.82 -9.22 -10.28
C PRO A 150 4.14 -9.79 -10.78
N GLU A 151 4.21 -11.12 -10.94
CA GLU A 151 5.46 -11.82 -11.29
C GLU A 151 6.14 -11.23 -12.54
N VAL A 152 5.35 -10.89 -13.55
CA VAL A 152 5.82 -10.27 -14.81
C VAL A 152 6.48 -8.90 -14.61
N ASN A 153 6.22 -8.22 -13.49
CA ASN A 153 6.73 -6.88 -13.18
C ASN A 153 7.89 -6.88 -12.18
N VAL A 154 8.34 -8.03 -11.67
CA VAL A 154 9.40 -8.09 -10.64
C VAL A 154 10.70 -7.42 -11.10
N ILE A 155 11.13 -7.65 -12.34
CA ILE A 155 12.37 -7.07 -12.87
C ILE A 155 12.23 -5.55 -13.05
N ASP A 156 11.10 -5.09 -13.57
CA ASP A 156 10.82 -3.66 -13.75
C ASP A 156 10.78 -2.93 -12.40
N ALA A 157 10.07 -3.48 -11.41
CA ALA A 157 10.04 -2.93 -10.05
C ALA A 157 11.45 -2.84 -9.42
N LYS A 158 12.30 -3.86 -9.62
CA LYS A 158 13.70 -3.79 -9.17
C LYS A 158 14.47 -2.68 -9.87
N ASN A 159 14.29 -2.50 -11.17
CA ASN A 159 14.95 -1.45 -11.93
C ASN A 159 14.53 -0.05 -11.45
N GLN A 160 13.24 0.16 -11.20
CA GLN A 160 12.73 1.44 -10.70
C GLN A 160 13.25 1.78 -9.29
N LEU A 161 13.62 0.77 -8.50
CA LEU A 161 14.17 0.93 -7.16
C LEU A 161 15.71 0.91 -7.11
N THR A 162 16.40 1.06 -8.25
CA THR A 162 17.88 0.95 -8.34
C THR A 162 18.66 1.88 -7.42
N ASN A 163 18.12 3.07 -7.17
CA ASN A 163 18.73 4.05 -6.26
C ASN A 163 18.56 3.69 -4.76
N ILE A 164 17.85 2.60 -4.46
CA ILE A 164 17.69 2.04 -3.11
C ILE A 164 18.02 0.53 -3.14
N PRO A 165 19.32 0.14 -3.15
CA PRO A 165 19.73 -1.26 -3.28
C PRO A 165 19.12 -2.20 -2.23
N ARG A 166 18.84 -1.68 -1.03
CA ARG A 166 18.12 -2.43 0.01
C ARG A 166 16.72 -2.85 -0.46
N LEU A 167 15.93 -1.93 -1.02
CA LEU A 167 14.56 -2.23 -1.45
C LEU A 167 14.52 -3.15 -2.68
N GLN A 168 15.50 -3.08 -3.59
CA GLN A 168 15.58 -4.02 -4.72
C GLN A 168 15.62 -5.48 -4.27
N LYS A 169 16.31 -5.75 -3.15
CA LYS A 169 16.41 -7.09 -2.57
C LYS A 169 15.11 -7.56 -1.91
N LEU A 170 14.18 -6.64 -1.66
CA LEU A 170 12.90 -6.87 -1.02
C LEU A 170 11.74 -6.97 -2.02
N VAL A 171 12.02 -6.97 -3.33
CA VAL A 171 10.98 -7.14 -4.36
C VAL A 171 10.72 -8.63 -4.62
N TYR A 172 9.48 -9.06 -4.42
CA TYR A 172 9.01 -10.43 -4.57
C TYR A 172 7.77 -10.52 -5.46
N PRO A 173 7.51 -11.66 -6.12
CA PRO A 173 6.24 -11.89 -6.78
C PRO A 173 5.12 -12.05 -5.75
N LEU A 174 3.97 -11.44 -6.06
CA LEU A 174 2.67 -11.73 -5.45
C LEU A 174 2.12 -13.02 -6.08
N LEU A 175 1.88 -14.04 -5.24
CA LEU A 175 1.41 -15.39 -5.60
C LEU A 175 -0.10 -15.43 -5.84
#